data_AF-A0A1G8SJV7-F1
#
_entry.id   AF-A0A1G8SJV7-F1
#
_cell.length_a   1.000
_cell.length_b   1.000
_cell.length_c   1.000
_cell.angle_alpha   90.00
_cell.angle_beta   90.00
_cell.angle_gamma   90.00
#
_symmetry.space_group_name_H-M   'P 1'
#
loop_
_entity.id
_entity.type
_entity.pdbx_description
1 polymer ?
#
loop_
_entity_poly.entity_id
_entity_poly.type
_entity_poly.pdbx_seq_one_letter_code
_entity_poly.pdbx_strand_id
1 'polypeptide(L)'
;MTIANPIARFLEDNSEELSGTSIAAFSTNAGYGDGSSVDRITELSPDSTILENYTVQDEEAMDSQDDVEAWLEQLGLMGEE
;
A
#
# COMPACT_ATOMS: atom_id res chain seq x y z
N MET A 1 0.00 -14.79 -0.08
CA MET A 1 1.21 -14.17 0.52
C MET A 1 0.76 -13.04 1.44
N THR A 2 1.65 -12.54 2.30
CA THR A 2 1.39 -11.38 3.17
C THR A 2 2.62 -10.47 3.17
N ILE A 3 2.55 -9.35 3.88
CA ILE A 3 3.63 -8.37 3.98
C ILE A 3 4.91 -8.98 4.55
N ALA A 4 6.06 -8.46 4.13
CA ALA A 4 7.35 -8.88 4.66
C ALA A 4 7.53 -8.41 6.12
N ASN A 5 8.27 -9.20 6.92
CA ASN A 5 8.55 -8.88 8.32
C ASN A 5 9.08 -7.45 8.57
N PRO A 6 9.94 -6.85 7.71
CA PRO A 6 10.36 -5.47 7.90
C PRO A 6 9.20 -4.46 7.81
N ILE A 7 8.22 -4.69 6.93
CA ILE A 7 7.03 -3.82 6.82
C ILE A 7 6.14 -3.99 8.04
N ALA A 8 5.92 -5.24 8.48
CA ALA A 8 5.17 -5.49 9.71
C ALA A 8 5.82 -4.78 10.92
N ARG A 9 7.15 -4.87 11.05
CA ARG A 9 7.89 -4.21 12.12
C ARG A 9 7.83 -2.70 12.03
N PHE A 10 7.91 -2.13 10.84
CA PHE A 10 7.76 -0.69 10.61
C PHE A 10 6.39 -0.18 11.09
N LEU A 11 5.30 -0.88 10.76
CA LEU A 11 3.95 -0.51 11.20
C LEU A 11 3.80 -0.61 12.71
N GLU A 12 4.34 -1.67 13.33
CA GLU A 12 4.32 -1.84 14.79
C GLU A 12 5.11 -0.73 15.50
N ASP A 13 6.34 -0.47 15.06
CA ASP A 13 7.26 0.49 15.69
C ASP A 13 6.82 1.94 15.56
N ASN A 14 6.00 2.27 14.55
CA ASN A 14 5.54 3.63 14.27
C ASN A 14 4.01 3.76 14.44
N SER A 15 3.38 2.86 15.19
CA SER A 15 1.91 2.81 15.32
C SER A 15 1.32 4.08 15.96
N GLU A 16 2.05 4.73 16.86
CA GLU A 16 1.64 6.00 17.46
C GLU A 16 1.69 7.15 16.44
N GLU A 17 2.77 7.24 15.66
CA GLU A 17 2.96 8.28 14.65
C GLU A 17 2.02 8.13 13.45
N LEU A 18 1.64 6.90 13.12
CA LEU A 18 0.72 6.58 12.03
C LEU A 18 -0.75 6.69 12.43
N SER A 19 -1.07 6.83 13.73
CA SER A 19 -2.43 6.96 14.22
C SER A 19 -3.15 8.17 13.60
N GLY A 20 -4.36 7.95 13.08
CA GLY A 20 -5.16 8.99 12.40
C GLY A 20 -4.66 9.38 11.01
N THR A 21 -3.59 8.77 10.51
CA THR A 21 -3.10 9.00 9.15
C THR A 21 -3.79 8.10 8.13
N SER A 22 -3.71 8.47 6.85
CA SER A 22 -4.09 7.59 5.74
C SER A 22 -2.86 6.84 5.22
N ILE A 23 -2.99 5.53 5.01
CA ILE A 23 -1.91 4.66 4.50
C ILE A 23 -2.29 4.18 3.10
N ALA A 24 -1.53 4.60 2.09
CA ALA A 24 -1.59 4.08 0.74
C ALA A 24 -0.49 3.01 0.57
N ALA A 25 -0.88 1.74 0.44
CA ALA A 25 0.06 0.63 0.29
C ALA A 25 0.22 0.24 -1.19
N PHE A 26 1.43 -0.12 -1.59
CA PHE A 26 1.70 -0.68 -2.90
C PHE A 26 2.65 -1.88 -2.83
N SER A 27 2.59 -2.78 -3.81
CA SER A 27 3.52 -3.92 -3.88
C SER A 27 3.75 -4.42 -5.30
N THR A 28 4.86 -5.14 -5.51
CA THR A 28 5.07 -5.97 -6.69
C THR A 28 4.85 -7.44 -6.34
N ASN A 29 4.43 -8.24 -7.32
CA ASN A 29 4.24 -9.68 -7.13
C ASN A 29 4.53 -10.47 -8.42
N ALA A 30 4.68 -11.79 -8.32
CA ALA A 30 4.90 -12.67 -9.48
C ALA A 30 3.59 -13.31 -9.99
N GLY A 31 2.49 -12.55 -10.03
CA GLY A 31 1.16 -13.00 -10.49
C GLY A 31 0.23 -13.55 -9.40
N TYR A 32 0.53 -13.33 -8.12
CA TYR A 32 -0.26 -13.83 -6.99
C TYR A 32 -1.19 -12.77 -6.36
N GLY A 33 -1.08 -11.51 -6.77
CA GLY A 33 -1.80 -10.39 -6.17
C GLY A 33 -1.46 -10.16 -4.70
N ASP A 34 -2.35 -9.47 -3.98
CA ASP A 34 -2.07 -8.96 -2.63
C ASP A 34 -2.17 -9.99 -1.51
N GLY A 35 -2.84 -11.12 -1.76
CA GLY A 35 -3.08 -12.14 -0.75
C GLY A 35 -3.77 -11.57 0.50
N SER A 36 -3.14 -11.71 1.66
CA SER A 36 -3.63 -11.18 2.95
C SER A 36 -2.82 -9.96 3.42
N SER A 37 -2.17 -9.25 2.51
CA SER A 37 -1.31 -8.11 2.86
C SER A 37 -2.11 -6.94 3.42
N VAL A 38 -3.24 -6.59 2.78
CA VAL A 38 -4.12 -5.50 3.22
C VAL A 38 -4.74 -5.81 4.58
N ASP A 39 -5.21 -7.04 4.80
CA ASP A 39 -5.72 -7.48 6.09
C ASP A 39 -4.64 -7.31 7.18
N ARG A 40 -3.41 -7.74 6.89
CA ARG A 40 -2.31 -7.65 7.86
C ARG A 40 -1.90 -6.21 8.17
N ILE A 41 -1.92 -5.32 7.18
CA ILE A 41 -1.67 -3.88 7.39
C ILE A 41 -2.78 -3.30 8.27
N THR A 42 -4.04 -3.64 7.98
CA THR A 42 -5.21 -3.19 8.75
C THR A 42 -5.13 -3.65 10.22
N GLU A 43 -4.70 -4.89 10.46
CA GLU A 43 -4.49 -5.41 11.82
C GLU A 43 -3.39 -4.65 12.59
N LEU A 44 -2.33 -4.23 11.91
CA LEU A 44 -1.17 -3.58 12.52
C LEU A 44 -1.31 -2.06 12.63
N SER A 45 -2.25 -1.46 11.90
CA SER A 45 -2.52 -0.02 11.90
C SER A 45 -4.02 0.25 12.10
N PRO A 46 -4.62 -0.20 13.22
CA PRO A 46 -6.07 -0.16 13.43
C PRO A 46 -6.64 1.26 13.55
N ASP A 47 -5.80 2.24 13.88
CA ASP A 47 -6.18 3.64 14.04
C ASP A 47 -5.86 4.49 12.79
N SER A 48 -5.37 3.86 11.72
CA SER A 48 -5.09 4.51 10.43
C SER A 48 -6.20 4.20 9.42
N THR A 49 -6.40 5.08 8.44
CA THR A 49 -7.28 4.80 7.30
C THR A 49 -6.48 4.10 6.21
N ILE A 50 -6.75 2.82 5.96
CA ILE A 50 -6.11 2.09 4.87
C ILE A 50 -6.82 2.45 3.56
N LEU A 51 -6.09 3.08 2.64
CA LEU A 51 -6.57 3.46 1.31
C LEU A 51 -6.53 2.25 0.36
N GLU A 52 -7.20 2.37 -0.79
CA GLU A 52 -7.14 1.36 -1.84
C GLU A 52 -5.69 1.13 -2.26
N ASN A 53 -5.27 -0.14 -2.25
CA ASN A 53 -3.89 -0.53 -2.48
C ASN A 53 -3.60 -0.71 -3.97
N TYR A 54 -2.35 -0.50 -4.35
CA TYR A 54 -1.86 -0.76 -5.70
C TYR A 54 -0.99 -2.01 -5.76
N THR A 55 -1.14 -2.80 -6.81
CA THR A 55 -0.36 -4.03 -7.00
C THR A 55 -0.03 -4.20 -8.47
N VAL A 56 1.21 -4.59 -8.75
CA VAL A 56 1.70 -4.76 -10.12
C VAL A 56 2.54 -6.02 -10.22
N GLN A 57 2.50 -6.69 -11.38
CA GLN A 57 3.41 -7.81 -11.61
C GLN A 57 4.83 -7.31 -11.79
N ASP A 58 5.83 -8.06 -11.33
CA ASP A 58 7.24 -7.67 -11.40
C ASP A 58 7.72 -7.42 -12.83
N GLU A 59 7.20 -8.18 -13.80
CA GLU A 59 7.47 -7.97 -15.23
C GLU A 59 6.85 -6.70 -15.83
N GLU A 60 5.80 -6.16 -15.20
CA GLU A 60 5.07 -4.95 -15.66
C GLU A 60 5.48 -3.69 -14.89
N ALA A 61 6.20 -3.83 -13.77
CA ALA A 61 6.50 -2.73 -12.84
C ALA A 61 7.31 -1.57 -13.47
N MET A 62 8.08 -1.83 -14.53
CA MET A 62 8.83 -0.77 -15.22
C MET A 62 7.96 0.08 -16.16
N ASP A 63 6.84 -0.48 -16.61
CA ASP A 63 5.93 0.16 -17.57
C ASP A 63 4.65 0.68 -16.87
N SER A 64 4.60 0.65 -15.54
CA SER A 64 3.38 0.89 -14.75
C SER A 64 3.16 2.35 -14.34
N GLN A 65 3.84 3.31 -15.00
CA GLN A 65 3.77 4.72 -14.61
C GLN A 65 2.32 5.25 -14.74
N ASP A 66 1.69 5.02 -15.88
CA ASP A 66 0.32 5.48 -16.15
C ASP A 66 -0.68 4.88 -15.14
N ASP A 67 -0.47 3.61 -14.74
CA ASP A 67 -1.31 2.94 -13.75
C ASP A 67 -1.14 3.51 -12.34
N VAL A 68 0.10 3.86 -11.95
CA VAL A 68 0.40 4.51 -10.67
C VAL A 68 -0.19 5.92 -10.64
N GLU A 69 -0.09 6.67 -11.73
CA GLU A 69 -0.71 8.00 -11.85
C GLU A 69 -2.24 7.91 -11.70
N ALA A 70 -2.89 6.99 -12.41
CA ALA A 70 -4.32 6.76 -12.29
C ALA A 70 -4.74 6.34 -10.87
N TRP A 71 -3.95 5.50 -10.19
CA TRP A 71 -4.18 5.12 -8.80
C TRP A 71 -4.08 6.33 -7.86
N LEU A 72 -3.06 7.19 -8.02
CA LEU A 72 -2.92 8.39 -7.20
C LEU A 72 -4.04 9.41 -7.45
N GLU A 73 -4.51 9.55 -8.69
CA GLU A 73 -5.68 10.37 -9.03
C GLU A 73 -6.95 9.84 -8.36
N GLN A 74 -7.18 8.52 -8.39
CA GLN A 74 -8.32 7.88 -7.73
C GLN A 74 -8.33 8.14 -6.22
N LEU A 75 -7.15 8.14 -5.60
CA LEU A 75 -6.99 8.45 -4.18
C LEU A 75 -7.11 9.96 -3.86
N GLY A 76 -7.19 10.83 -4.88
CA GLY A 76 -7.18 12.28 -4.71
C GLY A 76 -5.83 12.82 -4.22
N LEU A 77 -4.73 12.11 -4.50
CA LEU A 77 -3.37 12.45 -4.08
C LEU A 77 -2.54 13.16 -5.15
N MET A 78 -3.08 13.29 -6.37
CA MET A 78 -2.55 14.15 -7.42
C MET A 78 -3.03 15.58 -7.17
N GLY A 79 -2.10 16.51 -6.97
CA GLY A 79 -2.42 17.92 -6.74
C GLY A 79 -3.00 18.58 -8.00
N GLU A 80 -3.83 19.59 -7.80
CA GLU A 80 -4.08 20.61 -8.83
C GLU A 80 -2.81 21.47 -8.94
N GLU A 81 -2.19 21.56 -10.11
CA GLU A 81 -1.08 22.49 -10.38
C GLU A 81 -1.44 23.96 -10.14
#